data_AF-A0A1I7UKR8-F1
#
_entry.id   AF-A0A1I7UKR8-F1
#
_cell.length_a   1.000
_cell.length_b   1.000
_cell.length_c   1.000
_cell.angle_alpha   90.00
_cell.angle_beta   90.00
_cell.angle_gamma   90.00
#
_symmetry.space_group_name_H-M   'P 1'
#
loop_
_entity.id
_entity.type
_entity.pdbx_description
1 polymer ?
#
loop_
_entity_poly.entity_id
_entity_poly.type
_entity_poly.pdbx_seq_one_letter_code
_entity_poly.pdbx_strand_id
1 'polypeptide(L)'
;MTYEELTYLAQVVHGHRAEIDIVAKSDDYLSDCFSFAKKYQLRNVIQILEQRLIMRESRQNFKTIIAYDLNHQLAIRLRSMKSSKELAKKLKHIKIQNMSGEAMKQCVKFFVEH
;
A
#
# COMPACT_ATOMS: atom_id res chain seq x y z
N MET A 1 9.42 13.35 -5.01
CA MET A 1 8.19 14.15 -5.17
C MET A 1 8.36 15.37 -6.08
N THR A 2 7.61 15.47 -7.19
CA THR A 2 7.70 16.51 -8.24
C THR A 2 6.60 17.60 -8.13
N TYR A 3 6.73 18.71 -8.88
CA TYR A 3 5.72 19.79 -8.92
C TYR A 3 4.34 19.33 -9.41
N GLU A 4 4.32 18.43 -10.40
CA GLU A 4 3.09 17.82 -10.91
C GLU A 4 2.36 17.01 -9.81
N GLU A 5 3.10 16.31 -8.96
CA GLU A 5 2.55 15.49 -7.87
C GLU A 5 1.89 16.34 -6.79
N LEU A 6 2.55 17.43 -6.40
CA LEU A 6 1.98 18.37 -5.43
C LEU A 6 0.71 19.04 -5.98
N THR A 7 0.70 19.39 -7.26
CA THR A 7 -0.46 19.99 -7.92
C THR A 7 -1.63 19.01 -7.98
N TYR A 8 -1.36 17.75 -8.30
CA TYR A 8 -2.38 16.68 -8.27
C TYR A 8 -2.96 16.48 -6.87
N LEU A 9 -2.10 16.32 -5.87
CA LEU A 9 -2.52 16.12 -4.49
C LEU A 9 -3.37 17.30 -4.01
N ALA A 10 -2.98 18.53 -4.35
CA ALA A 10 -3.77 19.73 -4.08
C ALA A 10 -5.15 19.67 -4.75
N GLN A 11 -5.24 19.31 -6.02
CA GLN A 11 -6.52 19.19 -6.74
C GLN A 11 -7.47 18.17 -6.08
N VAL A 12 -6.95 17.00 -5.69
CA VAL A 12 -7.75 15.96 -5.01
C VAL A 12 -8.18 16.41 -3.62
N VAL A 13 -7.29 17.06 -2.88
CA VAL A 13 -7.62 17.65 -1.58
C VAL A 13 -8.77 18.64 -1.71
N HIS A 14 -8.79 19.42 -2.81
CA HIS A 14 -9.86 20.36 -3.12
C HIS A 14 -11.05 19.74 -3.88
N GLY A 15 -11.20 18.41 -3.86
CA GLY A 15 -12.39 17.71 -4.37
C GLY A 15 -12.51 17.67 -5.89
N HIS A 16 -11.48 18.08 -6.63
CA HIS A 16 -11.49 17.96 -8.08
C HIS A 16 -11.31 16.49 -8.46
N ARG A 17 -12.21 15.97 -9.31
CA ARG A 17 -11.96 14.72 -10.02
C ARG A 17 -10.87 14.97 -11.04
N ALA A 18 -9.62 14.89 -10.61
CA ALA A 18 -8.51 14.83 -11.54
C ALA A 18 -8.69 13.54 -12.36
N GLU A 19 -9.01 13.68 -13.65
CA GLU A 19 -8.68 12.63 -14.61
C GLU A 19 -7.18 12.50 -14.59
N ILE A 20 -6.68 11.30 -14.33
CA ILE A 20 -5.23 11.13 -14.34
C ILE A 20 -4.89 9.94 -15.17
N ASP A 21 -4.22 10.27 -16.26
CA ASP A 21 -3.32 9.43 -16.99
C ASP A 21 -2.02 9.19 -16.17
N ILE A 22 -2.16 8.76 -14.90
CA ILE A 22 -1.06 8.19 -14.09
C ILE A 22 -0.63 6.83 -14.68
N VAL A 23 -1.18 6.45 -15.84
CA VAL A 23 -1.01 5.20 -16.58
C VAL A 23 0.46 4.82 -16.78
N ALA A 24 1.42 5.75 -16.65
CA ALA A 24 2.83 5.46 -16.91
C ALA A 24 3.83 5.66 -15.75
N LYS A 25 3.42 6.03 -14.53
CA LYS A 25 4.42 6.28 -13.45
C LYS A 25 4.67 5.03 -12.59
N SER A 26 5.95 4.77 -12.29
CA SER A 26 6.51 3.55 -11.66
C SER A 26 5.95 3.27 -10.26
N ASP A 27 6.18 2.08 -9.72
CA ASP A 27 5.81 1.73 -8.33
C ASP A 27 6.41 2.72 -7.30
N ASP A 28 7.58 3.29 -7.59
CA ASP A 28 8.24 4.30 -6.76
C ASP A 28 7.41 5.59 -6.66
N TYR A 29 6.73 5.99 -7.75
CA TYR A 29 5.86 7.17 -7.76
C TYR A 29 4.65 7.02 -6.85
N LEU A 30 4.00 5.85 -6.88
CA LEU A 30 2.85 5.57 -6.01
C LEU A 30 3.27 5.54 -4.54
N SER A 31 4.46 4.99 -4.26
CA SER A 31 5.07 4.96 -2.93
C SER A 31 5.30 6.38 -2.36
N ASP A 32 5.84 7.31 -3.15
CA ASP A 32 6.03 8.71 -2.76
C ASP A 32 4.70 9.41 -2.44
N CYS A 33 3.69 9.22 -3.30
CA CYS A 33 2.35 9.80 -3.10
C CYS A 33 1.67 9.27 -1.84
N PHE A 34 1.79 7.96 -1.57
CA PHE A 34 1.27 7.34 -0.35
C PHE A 34 1.95 7.86 0.90
N SER A 35 3.28 7.95 0.88
CA SER A 35 4.07 8.50 1.99
C SER A 35 3.63 9.91 2.33
N PHE A 36 3.46 10.76 1.30
CA PHE A 36 2.99 12.12 1.49
C PHE A 36 1.55 12.16 2.03
N ALA A 37 0.62 11.44 1.40
CA ALA A 37 -0.78 11.44 1.80
C ALA A 37 -0.97 10.95 3.25
N LYS A 38 -0.22 9.93 3.68
CA LYS A 38 -0.20 9.47 5.08
C LYS A 38 0.41 10.51 6.02
N LYS A 39 1.54 11.12 5.66
CA LYS A 39 2.20 12.18 6.46
C LYS A 39 1.25 13.34 6.75
N TYR A 40 0.44 13.75 5.78
CA TYR A 40 -0.51 14.87 5.91
C TYR A 40 -1.94 14.42 6.20
N GLN A 41 -2.17 13.13 6.48
CA GLN A 41 -3.48 12.55 6.79
C GLN A 41 -4.58 12.87 5.76
N LEU A 42 -4.21 12.93 4.48
CA LEU A 42 -5.12 13.23 3.36
C LEU A 42 -5.98 12.00 3.04
N ARG A 43 -7.03 11.76 3.84
CA ARG A 43 -7.84 10.53 3.80
C ARG A 43 -8.47 10.25 2.43
N ASN A 44 -8.96 11.29 1.76
CA ASN A 44 -9.52 11.22 0.41
C ASN A 44 -8.46 10.77 -0.63
N VAL A 45 -7.25 11.31 -0.54
CA VAL A 45 -6.12 10.90 -1.39
C VAL A 45 -5.75 9.45 -1.11
N ILE A 46 -5.64 9.06 0.17
CA ILE A 46 -5.31 7.68 0.57
C ILE A 46 -6.32 6.69 -0.04
N GLN A 47 -7.62 6.97 0.09
CA GLN A 47 -8.66 6.11 -0.49
C GLN A 47 -8.55 5.98 -2.01
N ILE A 48 -8.31 7.07 -2.73
CA ILE A 48 -8.15 7.05 -4.19
C ILE A 48 -6.92 6.24 -4.60
N LEU A 49 -5.80 6.43 -3.89
CA LEU A 49 -4.57 5.69 -4.16
C LEU A 49 -4.74 4.19 -3.85
N GLU A 50 -5.42 3.83 -2.76
CA GLU A 50 -5.73 2.43 -2.40
C GLU A 50 -6.62 1.76 -3.46
N GLN A 51 -7.70 2.44 -3.90
CA GLN A 51 -8.57 1.94 -4.96
C GLN A 51 -7.81 1.69 -6.26
N ARG A 52 -6.91 2.60 -6.64
CA ARG A 52 -6.08 2.42 -7.84
C ARG A 52 -5.09 1.28 -7.72
N LEU A 53 -4.46 1.12 -6.56
CA LEU A 53 -3.57 -0.02 -6.28
C LEU A 53 -4.30 -1.37 -6.36
N ILE A 54 -5.57 -1.40 -5.94
CA ILE A 54 -6.44 -2.58 -6.09
C ILE A 54 -6.76 -2.81 -7.57
N MET A 55 -7.18 -1.77 -8.30
CA MET A 55 -7.57 -1.88 -9.72
C MET A 55 -6.42 -2.29 -10.64
N ARG A 56 -5.18 -1.91 -10.33
CA ARG A 56 -4.01 -2.27 -11.16
C ARG A 56 -3.59 -3.73 -11.02
N GLU A 57 -4.16 -4.50 -10.09
CA GLU A 57 -3.61 -5.79 -9.64
C GLU A 57 -2.09 -5.74 -9.38
N SER A 58 -1.54 -4.53 -9.15
CA SER A 58 -0.10 -4.36 -9.02
C SER A 58 0.28 -5.14 -7.78
N ARG A 59 1.02 -6.24 -7.97
CA ARG A 59 1.52 -7.07 -6.88
C ARG A 59 2.62 -6.27 -6.20
N GLN A 60 2.22 -5.26 -5.44
CA GLN A 60 3.13 -4.48 -4.63
C GLN A 60 3.96 -5.45 -3.81
N ASN A 61 5.26 -5.14 -3.72
CA ASN A 61 6.14 -6.00 -2.98
C ASN A 61 5.67 -6.04 -1.51
N PHE A 62 5.95 -7.14 -0.82
CA PHE A 62 5.45 -7.36 0.54
C PHE A 62 5.90 -6.29 1.53
N LYS A 63 7.08 -5.68 1.30
CA LYS A 63 7.61 -4.59 2.13
C LYS A 63 6.79 -3.32 1.99
N THR A 64 6.41 -2.94 0.77
CA THR A 64 5.55 -1.79 0.46
C THR A 64 4.17 -1.97 1.09
N ILE A 65 3.58 -3.17 0.96
CA ILE A 65 2.28 -3.49 1.56
C ILE A 65 2.30 -3.24 3.07
N ILE A 66 3.34 -3.70 3.76
CA ILE A 66 3.49 -3.51 5.20
C ILE A 66 3.79 -2.04 5.55
N ALA A 67 4.69 -1.37 4.82
CA ALA A 67 5.09 0.00 5.11
C ALA A 67 3.93 1.01 5.02
N TYR A 68 2.94 0.73 4.18
CA TYR A 68 1.79 1.62 3.95
C TYR A 68 0.48 1.11 4.54
N ASP A 69 0.51 0.04 5.34
CA ASP A 69 -0.67 -0.60 5.95
C ASP A 69 -1.77 -0.96 4.94
N LEU A 70 -1.37 -1.50 3.78
CA LEU A 70 -2.29 -1.88 2.70
C LEU A 70 -2.95 -3.23 3.00
N ASN A 71 -3.75 -3.29 4.07
CA ASN A 71 -4.32 -4.53 4.64
C ASN A 71 -5.14 -5.36 3.62
N HIS A 72 -5.82 -4.72 2.68
CA HIS A 72 -6.53 -5.43 1.61
C HIS A 72 -5.56 -6.17 0.68
N GLN A 73 -4.47 -5.52 0.27
CA GLN A 73 -3.43 -6.15 -0.54
C GLN A 73 -2.66 -7.21 0.24
N LEU A 74 -2.44 -7.00 1.54
CA LEU A 74 -1.85 -8.00 2.42
C LEU A 74 -2.69 -9.28 2.43
N ALA A 75 -4.01 -9.16 2.61
CA ALA A 75 -4.92 -10.31 2.58
C ALA A 75 -4.87 -11.07 1.24
N ILE A 76 -4.88 -10.36 0.11
CA ILE A 76 -4.71 -10.97 -1.23
C ILE A 76 -3.35 -11.69 -1.32
N ARG A 77 -2.28 -11.05 -0.85
CA ARG A 77 -0.93 -11.60 -0.93
C ARG A 77 -0.78 -12.84 -0.07
N LEU A 78 -1.31 -12.83 1.15
CA LEU A 78 -1.32 -13.98 2.06
C LEU A 78 -2.09 -15.16 1.45
N ARG A 79 -3.29 -14.94 0.88
CA ARG A 79 -4.05 -16.00 0.18
C ARG A 79 -3.28 -16.63 -0.98
N SER A 80 -2.37 -15.88 -1.62
CA SER A 80 -1.53 -16.39 -2.69
C SER A 80 -0.27 -17.13 -2.22
N MET A 81 0.09 -17.02 -0.94
CA MET A 81 1.27 -17.70 -0.40
C MET A 81 0.98 -19.18 -0.14
N LYS A 82 1.98 -20.02 -0.37
CA LYS A 82 1.80 -21.49 -0.26
C LYS A 82 2.05 -22.03 1.14
N SER A 83 2.71 -21.28 2.02
CA SER A 83 3.08 -21.77 3.35
C SER A 83 3.47 -20.65 4.30
N SER A 84 3.34 -20.91 5.60
CA SER A 84 3.91 -20.11 6.69
C SER A 84 5.42 -19.90 6.57
N LYS A 85 6.17 -20.87 6.02
CA LYS A 85 7.62 -20.71 5.77
C LYS A 85 7.93 -19.57 4.80
N GLU A 86 7.10 -19.36 3.78
CA GLU A 86 7.26 -18.25 2.84
C GLU A 86 7.02 -16.90 3.53
N LEU A 87 5.96 -16.82 4.34
CA LEU A 87 5.66 -15.62 5.13
C LEU A 87 6.80 -15.29 6.10
N ALA A 88 7.31 -16.28 6.84
CA ALA A 88 8.42 -16.09 7.77
C ALA A 88 9.68 -15.53 7.08
N LYS A 89 10.00 -16.00 5.87
CA LYS A 89 11.12 -15.45 5.08
C LYS A 89 10.91 -13.98 4.77
N LYS A 90 9.71 -13.57 4.36
CA LYS A 90 9.41 -12.16 4.05
C LYS A 90 9.47 -11.28 5.30
N LEU A 91 8.93 -11.76 6.43
CA LEU A 91 8.94 -11.02 7.69
C LEU A 91 10.34 -10.80 8.26
N LYS A 92 11.31 -11.72 8.01
CA LYS A 92 12.72 -11.52 8.40
C LYS A 92 13.34 -10.25 7.80
N HIS A 93 12.84 -9.79 6.66
CA HIS A 93 13.37 -8.60 5.97
C HIS A 93 12.60 -7.32 6.29
N ILE A 94 11.68 -7.37 7.26
CA ILE A 94 10.80 -6.26 7.62
C ILE A 94 10.96 -5.95 9.10
N LYS A 95 10.91 -4.66 9.44
CA LYS A 95 10.85 -4.22 10.84
C LYS A 95 9.44 -4.48 11.38
N ILE A 96 9.20 -5.70 11.86
CA ILE A 96 7.89 -6.15 12.39
C ILE A 96 7.34 -5.26 13.51
N GLN A 97 8.21 -4.57 14.25
CA GLN A 97 7.83 -3.61 15.30
C GLN A 97 7.06 -2.40 14.76
N ASN A 98 7.21 -2.09 13.47
CA ASN A 98 6.56 -0.97 12.81
C ASN A 98 5.28 -1.40 12.06
N MET A 99 4.88 -2.67 12.13
CA MET A 99 3.65 -3.13 11.50
C MET A 99 2.43 -2.60 12.25
N SER A 100 1.39 -2.20 11.52
CA SER A 100 0.10 -2.00 12.16
C SER A 100 -0.41 -3.29 12.81
N GLY A 101 -1.18 -3.12 13.88
CA GLY A 101 -1.81 -4.26 14.57
C GLY A 101 -2.70 -5.08 13.66
N GLU A 102 -3.35 -4.46 12.66
CA GLU A 102 -4.17 -5.17 11.69
C GLU A 102 -3.31 -6.05 10.76
N ALA A 103 -2.21 -5.52 10.23
CA ALA A 103 -1.29 -6.30 9.42
C ALA A 103 -0.69 -7.48 10.21
N MET A 104 -0.36 -7.25 11.48
CA MET A 104 0.15 -8.30 12.37
C MET A 104 -0.89 -9.40 12.59
N LYS A 105 -2.15 -9.03 12.89
CA LYS A 105 -3.26 -9.99 13.05
C LYS A 105 -3.44 -10.85 11.82
N GLN A 106 -3.41 -10.26 10.63
CA GLN A 106 -3.54 -11.01 9.37
C GLN A 106 -2.37 -12.01 9.19
N CYS A 107 -1.14 -11.60 9.48
CA CYS A 107 0.02 -12.49 9.41
C CYS A 107 -0.07 -13.64 10.42
N VAL A 108 -0.42 -13.36 11.67
CA VAL A 108 -0.57 -14.38 12.72
C VAL A 108 -1.70 -15.35 12.37
N LYS A 109 -2.84 -14.85 11.89
CA LYS A 109 -3.94 -15.70 11.42
C LYS A 109 -3.47 -16.67 10.35
N PHE A 110 -2.73 -16.18 9.34
CA PHE A 110 -2.18 -17.03 8.30
C PHE A 110 -1.21 -18.10 8.85
N PHE A 111 -0.35 -17.77 9.82
CA PHE A 111 0.55 -18.73 10.46
C PHE A 111 -0.16 -19.85 11.23
N VAL A 112 -1.32 -19.55 11.82
CA VAL A 112 -2.09 -20.56 12.57
C VAL A 112 -2.84 -21.49 11.61
N GLU A 113 -3.23 -20.99 10.44
CA GLU A 113 -4.01 -21.73 9.45
C GLU A 113 -3.15 -22.54 8.45
N HIS A 114 -1.83 -22.30 8.35
CA HIS A 114 -0.92 -22.91 7.35
C HIS A 114 0.47 -23.27 7.90
#